data_AF-A0A924HCL5-F1
#
_entry.id   AF-A0A924HCL5-F1
#
_cell.length_a   1.000
_cell.length_b   1.000
_cell.length_c   1.000
_cell.angle_alpha   90.00
_cell.angle_beta   90.00
_cell.angle_gamma   90.00
#
_symmetry.space_group_name_H-M   'P 1'
#
loop_
_entity.id
_entity.type
_entity.pdbx_description
1 polymer ?
#
loop_
_entity_poly.entity_id
_entity_poly.type
_entity_poly.pdbx_seq_one_letter_code
_entity_poly.pdbx_strand_id
1 'polypeptide(L)'
;MSESQKITLYDQPGQMEPLLPGEHALGPLLEQAHELQGAAYRLGGFCAPDALKDLRTLLCAMNSYYTNKIEGQHTLPLEIAQALDGDFSADADKARRQRLAVAHMG
;
A
#
# COMPACT_ATOMS: atom_id res chain seq x y z
N MET A 1 -2.93 38.21 18.02
CA MET A 1 -2.75 37.17 19.06
C MET A 1 -3.27 35.88 18.46
N SER A 2 -2.38 34.93 18.15
CA SER A 2 -2.75 33.67 17.51
C SER A 2 -3.20 32.70 18.61
N GLU A 3 -4.45 32.24 18.54
CA GLU A 3 -4.94 31.22 19.46
C GLU A 3 -4.26 29.88 19.14
N SER A 4 -3.51 29.37 20.13
CA SER A 4 -2.92 28.04 20.06
C SER A 4 -4.02 27.02 20.24
N GLN A 5 -4.50 26.43 19.15
CA GLN A 5 -5.44 25.31 19.20
C GLN A 5 -4.74 24.11 19.85
N LYS A 6 -5.20 23.69 21.04
CA LYS A 6 -4.75 22.45 21.66
C LYS A 6 -5.30 21.28 20.82
N ILE A 7 -4.43 20.66 20.02
CA ILE A 7 -4.74 19.40 19.36
C ILE A 7 -4.73 18.32 20.44
N THR A 8 -5.87 17.71 20.72
CA THR A 8 -5.94 16.51 21.57
C THR A 8 -5.30 15.37 20.81
N LEU A 9 -4.11 14.94 21.24
CA LEU A 9 -3.42 13.79 20.67
C LEU A 9 -3.98 12.51 21.32
N TYR A 10 -4.42 11.55 20.52
CA TYR A 10 -4.79 10.23 21.01
C TYR A 10 -3.52 9.43 21.32
N ASP A 11 -3.37 8.98 22.56
CA ASP A 11 -2.22 8.26 23.09
C ASP A 11 -2.58 6.88 23.68
N GLN A 12 -3.87 6.55 23.75
CA GLN A 12 -4.38 5.27 24.23
C GLN A 12 -5.20 4.57 23.14
N PRO A 13 -5.01 3.26 22.89
CA PRO A 13 -5.78 2.52 21.88
C PRO A 13 -7.30 2.59 22.03
N GLY A 14 -7.81 2.69 23.28
CA GLY A 14 -9.23 2.84 23.57
C GLY A 14 -9.86 4.14 23.02
N GLN A 15 -9.05 5.15 22.72
CA GLN A 15 -9.50 6.39 22.07
C GLN A 15 -9.70 6.20 20.54
N MET A 16 -9.24 5.07 19.99
CA MET A 16 -9.44 4.67 18.58
C MET A 16 -10.56 3.63 18.44
N GLU A 17 -11.38 3.44 19.47
CA GLU A 17 -12.51 2.51 19.43
C GLU A 17 -13.67 3.01 18.55
N PRO A 18 -14.37 2.10 17.84
CA PRO A 18 -14.17 0.66 17.88
C PRO A 18 -13.06 0.20 16.92
N LEU A 19 -12.17 -0.68 17.39
CA LEU A 19 -11.10 -1.27 16.57
C LEU A 19 -11.62 -2.28 15.55
N LEU A 20 -12.87 -2.70 15.68
CA LEU A 20 -13.57 -3.63 14.79
C LEU A 20 -14.93 -3.06 14.39
N PRO A 21 -15.45 -3.42 13.20
CA PRO A 21 -16.80 -3.05 12.81
C PRO A 21 -17.82 -3.61 13.82
N GLY A 22 -18.80 -2.79 14.24
CA GLY A 22 -19.90 -3.27 15.09
C GLY A 22 -20.81 -4.29 14.39
N GLU A 23 -21.56 -5.09 15.14
CA GLU A 23 -22.36 -6.22 14.63
C GLU A 23 -23.22 -5.89 13.41
N HIS A 24 -23.86 -4.71 13.41
CA HIS A 24 -24.69 -4.23 12.30
C HIS A 24 -23.96 -4.12 10.94
N ALA A 25 -22.65 -3.91 10.95
CA ALA A 25 -21.81 -3.74 9.76
C ALA A 25 -21.07 -5.03 9.37
N LEU A 26 -20.97 -6.00 10.26
CA LEU A 26 -20.21 -7.24 10.03
C LEU A 26 -20.80 -8.05 8.87
N GLY A 27 -22.12 -8.25 8.83
CA GLY A 27 -22.78 -9.02 7.77
C GLY A 27 -22.43 -8.53 6.36
N PRO A 28 -22.70 -7.24 6.03
CA PRO A 28 -22.35 -6.66 4.74
C PRO A 28 -20.85 -6.71 4.41
N LEU A 29 -19.97 -6.46 5.40
CA LEU A 29 -18.52 -6.49 5.19
C LEU A 29 -18.02 -7.91 4.90
N LEU A 30 -18.58 -8.93 5.54
CA LEU A 30 -18.24 -10.33 5.30
C LEU A 30 -18.68 -10.78 3.90
N GLU A 31 -19.85 -10.33 3.44
CA GLU A 31 -20.30 -10.59 2.07
C GLU A 31 -19.35 -9.96 1.04
N GLN A 32 -18.97 -8.69 1.23
CA GLN A 32 -18.00 -8.02 0.36
C GLN A 32 -16.62 -8.71 0.37
N ALA A 33 -16.16 -9.15 1.55
CA ALA A 33 -14.91 -9.90 1.67
C ALA A 33 -14.97 -11.22 0.91
N HIS A 34 -16.10 -11.92 0.96
CA HIS A 34 -16.30 -13.16 0.21
C HIS A 34 -16.27 -12.93 -1.31
N GLU A 35 -16.97 -11.90 -1.79
CA GLU A 35 -16.96 -11.53 -3.21
C GLU A 35 -15.55 -11.16 -3.70
N LEU A 36 -14.79 -10.41 -2.88
CA LEU A 36 -13.40 -10.07 -3.17
C LEU A 36 -12.51 -11.31 -3.26
N GLN A 37 -12.65 -12.25 -2.32
CA GLN A 37 -11.93 -13.52 -2.36
C GLN A 37 -12.25 -14.30 -3.64
N GLY A 38 -13.53 -14.41 -3.99
CA GLY A 38 -13.97 -15.06 -5.23
C GLY A 38 -13.38 -14.42 -6.48
N ALA A 39 -13.35 -13.09 -6.55
CA ALA A 39 -12.73 -12.35 -7.66
C ALA A 39 -11.22 -12.60 -7.75
N ALA A 40 -10.52 -12.59 -6.62
CA ALA A 40 -9.08 -12.85 -6.57
C ALA A 40 -8.72 -14.28 -7.02
N TYR A 41 -9.49 -15.29 -6.59
CA TYR A 41 -9.29 -16.67 -7.04
C TYR A 41 -9.50 -16.82 -8.55
N ARG A 42 -10.55 -16.19 -9.10
CA ARG A 42 -10.79 -16.21 -10.55
C ARG A 42 -9.62 -15.59 -11.31
N LEU A 43 -9.11 -14.45 -10.86
CA LEU A 43 -7.94 -13.81 -11.47
C LEU A 43 -6.73 -14.76 -11.53
N GLY A 44 -6.44 -15.47 -10.44
CA GLY A 44 -5.37 -16.48 -10.41
C GLY A 44 -5.58 -17.65 -11.38
N GLY A 45 -6.83 -18.05 -11.63
CA GLY A 45 -7.17 -19.13 -12.55
C GLY A 45 -7.07 -18.79 -14.04
N PHE A 46 -7.11 -17.50 -14.41
CA PHE A 46 -7.06 -17.05 -15.81
C PHE A 46 -5.65 -16.77 -16.34
N CYS A 47 -4.63 -16.68 -15.47
CA CYS A 47 -3.27 -16.34 -15.87
C CYS A 47 -2.36 -17.57 -15.88
N ALA A 48 -1.55 -17.71 -16.94
CA ALA A 48 -0.41 -18.62 -16.91
C ALA A 48 0.53 -18.23 -15.74
N PRO A 49 1.20 -19.20 -15.08
CA PRO A 49 2.03 -18.93 -13.89
C PRO A 49 3.06 -17.81 -14.09
N ASP A 50 3.71 -17.76 -15.25
CA ASP A 50 4.70 -16.72 -15.57
C ASP A 50 4.06 -15.34 -15.75
N ALA A 51 2.90 -15.27 -16.41
CA ALA A 51 2.15 -14.01 -16.56
C ALA A 51 1.66 -13.47 -15.22
N LEU A 52 1.28 -14.36 -14.28
CA LEU A 52 0.88 -13.97 -12.93
C LEU A 52 2.05 -13.36 -12.15
N LYS A 53 3.27 -13.91 -12.32
CA LYS A 53 4.49 -13.38 -11.70
C LYS A 53 4.77 -11.96 -12.18
N ASP A 54 4.72 -11.73 -13.49
CA ASP A 54 4.99 -10.40 -14.06
C ASP A 54 3.91 -9.39 -13.67
N LEU A 55 2.65 -9.81 -13.68
CA LEU A 55 1.52 -9.00 -13.21
C LEU A 55 1.69 -8.62 -11.73
N ARG A 56 2.13 -9.55 -10.88
CA ARG A 56 2.42 -9.28 -9.46
C ARG A 56 3.49 -8.22 -9.31
N THR A 57 4.60 -8.34 -10.04
CA THR A 57 5.69 -7.35 -10.00
C THR A 57 5.19 -5.95 -10.37
N LEU A 58 4.40 -5.85 -11.44
CA LEU A 58 3.82 -4.58 -11.89
C LEU A 58 2.86 -4.00 -10.84
N LEU A 59 1.92 -4.80 -10.33
CA LEU A 59 0.95 -4.35 -9.33
C LEU A 59 1.61 -3.95 -8.03
N CYS A 60 2.63 -4.68 -7.58
CA CYS A 60 3.40 -4.32 -6.38
C CYS A 60 4.09 -2.96 -6.58
N ALA A 61 4.71 -2.70 -7.74
CA ALA A 61 5.34 -1.40 -8.02
C ALA A 61 4.31 -0.25 -8.02
N MET A 62 3.14 -0.48 -8.63
CA MET A 62 2.03 0.48 -8.63
C MET A 62 1.49 0.75 -7.22
N ASN A 63 1.34 -0.30 -6.40
CA ASN A 63 0.86 -0.17 -5.03
C ASN A 63 1.88 0.60 -4.17
N SER A 64 3.17 0.32 -4.33
CA SER A 64 4.25 1.05 -3.66
C SER A 64 4.23 2.55 -4.00
N TYR A 65 3.93 2.92 -5.25
CA TYR A 65 3.74 4.33 -5.61
C TYR A 65 2.64 5.01 -4.80
N TYR A 66 1.48 4.35 -4.60
CA TYR A 66 0.39 4.94 -3.82
C TYR A 66 0.72 5.03 -2.33
N THR A 67 1.34 4.01 -1.74
CA THR A 67 1.83 4.04 -0.36
C THR A 67 2.83 5.18 -0.16
N ASN A 68 3.84 5.26 -1.03
CA ASN A 68 4.85 6.33 -1.00
C ASN A 68 4.18 7.71 -1.10
N LYS A 69 3.19 7.87 -1.97
CA LYS A 69 2.46 9.13 -2.13
C LYS A 69 1.70 9.53 -0.87
N ILE A 70 1.08 8.58 -0.16
CA ILE A 70 0.39 8.82 1.12
C ILE A 70 1.39 9.25 2.21
N GLU A 71 2.59 8.66 2.18
CA GLU A 71 3.69 8.96 3.11
C GLU A 71 4.49 10.23 2.75
N GLY A 72 4.09 10.96 1.71
CA GLY A 72 4.76 12.19 1.26
C GLY A 72 6.06 11.94 0.48
N GLN A 73 6.35 10.70 0.10
CA GLN A 73 7.45 10.37 -0.81
C GLN A 73 7.02 10.56 -2.27
N HIS A 74 7.87 11.22 -3.06
CA HIS A 74 7.67 11.37 -4.50
C HIS A 74 8.62 10.45 -5.26
N THR A 75 8.36 9.14 -5.21
CA THR A 75 9.05 8.13 -6.02
C THR A 75 8.11 7.67 -7.12
N LEU A 76 8.44 7.92 -8.38
CA LEU A 76 7.58 7.61 -9.53
C LEU A 76 7.54 6.10 -9.81
N PRO A 77 6.48 5.57 -10.43
CA PRO A 77 6.39 4.14 -10.75
C PRO A 77 7.58 3.62 -11.57
N LEU A 78 8.08 4.42 -12.52
CA LEU A 78 9.26 4.08 -13.32
C LEU A 78 10.50 3.93 -12.43
N GLU A 79 10.69 4.83 -11.45
CA GLU A 79 11.85 4.80 -10.55
C GLU A 79 11.81 3.60 -9.60
N ILE A 80 10.60 3.18 -9.21
CA ILE A 80 10.37 1.95 -8.44
C ILE A 80 10.67 0.72 -9.30
N ALA A 81 10.22 0.69 -10.56
CA ALA A 81 10.51 -0.41 -11.48
C ALA A 81 12.02 -0.57 -11.71
N GLN A 82 12.73 0.52 -11.96
CA GLN A 82 14.20 0.53 -12.06
C GLN A 82 14.85 -0.03 -10.79
N ALA A 83 14.39 0.39 -9.61
CA ALA A 83 14.91 -0.10 -8.34
C ALA A 83 14.69 -1.61 -8.14
N LEU A 84 13.58 -2.15 -8.63
CA LEU A 84 13.29 -3.60 -8.60
C LEU A 84 14.24 -4.39 -9.50
N ASP A 85 14.69 -3.79 -10.60
CA ASP A 85 15.70 -4.37 -11.50
C ASP A 85 17.15 -4.13 -11.02
N GLY A 86 17.33 -3.49 -9.85
CA GLY A 86 18.63 -3.12 -9.32
C GLY A 86 19.28 -1.90 -9.98
N ASP A 87 18.56 -1.19 -10.84
CA ASP A 87 18.96 0.06 -11.48
C ASP A 87 18.67 1.26 -10.56
N PHE A 88 19.64 1.54 -9.67
CA PHE A 88 19.56 2.68 -8.77
C PHE A 88 20.15 3.94 -9.41
N SER A 89 19.55 5.08 -9.10
CA SER A 89 20.04 6.38 -9.54
C SER A 89 21.43 6.68 -8.98
N ALA A 90 22.25 7.39 -9.76
CA ALA A 90 23.51 7.96 -9.28
C ALA A 90 23.29 9.13 -8.29
N ASP A 91 22.10 9.75 -8.29
CA ASP A 91 21.71 10.73 -7.29
C ASP A 91 21.41 10.03 -5.96
N ALA A 92 22.14 10.42 -4.91
CA ALA A 92 22.10 9.75 -3.61
C ALA A 92 20.72 9.82 -2.93
N ASP A 93 20.01 10.95 -3.07
CA ASP A 93 18.69 11.14 -2.47
C ASP A 93 17.63 10.32 -3.20
N LYS A 94 17.71 10.26 -4.52
CA LYS A 94 16.84 9.41 -5.35
C LYS A 94 17.10 7.93 -5.09
N ALA A 95 18.36 7.51 -5.02
CA ALA A 95 18.73 6.14 -4.67
C ALA A 95 18.23 5.74 -3.27
N ARG A 96 18.28 6.66 -2.31
CA ARG A 96 17.72 6.44 -0.97
C ARG A 96 16.20 6.19 -1.03
N ARG A 97 15.46 7.02 -1.75
CA ARG A 97 14.00 6.84 -1.94
C ARG A 97 13.65 5.56 -2.68
N GLN A 98 14.46 5.18 -3.67
CA GLN A 98 14.31 3.90 -4.39
C GLN A 98 14.47 2.69 -3.45
N ARG A 99 15.49 2.69 -2.58
CA ARG A 99 15.67 1.62 -1.59
C ARG A 99 14.52 1.57 -0.58
N LEU A 100 14.01 2.72 -0.15
CA LEU A 100 12.84 2.80 0.73
C LEU A 100 11.59 2.19 0.05
N ALA A 101 11.36 2.54 -1.21
CA ALA A 101 10.24 2.03 -1.99
C ALA A 101 10.28 0.51 -2.16
N VAL A 102 11.46 -0.08 -2.36
CA VAL A 102 11.65 -1.54 -2.42
C VAL A 102 11.46 -2.19 -1.05
N ALA A 103 11.93 -1.56 0.03
CA ALA A 103 11.75 -2.08 1.39
C ALA A 103 10.27 -2.16 1.81
N HIS A 104 9.42 -1.26 1.32
CA HIS A 104 7.97 -1.30 1.55
C HIS A 104 7.23 -2.38 0.76
N MET A 105 7.91 -3.11 -0.13
CA MET A 105 7.33 -4.15 -0.98
C MET A 105 7.66 -5.58 -0.52
N GLY A 106 8.37 -5.72 0.62
CA GLY A 106 8.77 -7.00 1.23
C GLY A 106 7.65 -7.69 2.02
#